data_AF-A0A2T3XW11-F1
#
_entry.id   AF-A0A2T3XW11-F1
#
_cell.length_a   1.000
_cell.length_b   1.000
_cell.length_c   1.000
_cell.angle_alpha   90.00
_cell.angle_beta   90.00
_cell.angle_gamma   90.00
#
_symmetry.space_group_name_H-M   'P 1'
#
loop_
_entity.id
_entity.type
_entity.pdbx_description
1 polymer ?
#
loop_
_entity_poly.entity_id
_entity_poly.type
_entity_poly.pdbx_seq_one_letter_code
_entity_poly.pdbx_strand_id
1 'polypeptide(L)'
;MSATSFDPIATAFTPNQQGADAVIDAVELIAAVSGGMQLVSTGNPGSGIALNSGTSTPSPLAPPPAAADYLQSLMSELAQCLSGTSASCTQAIDASYLENGFTSFATAHPGLAASGVTLGLPQTLKFFTSTNGTQEALVELRYTTSSGTHGAATTVVQKTAAGWDIVGNQQPFNVTINSFLARRTFVDTADQQFGRYEAGIGINIPANAATNLAAASVTGPGINGTAYLVPRSGTGNNALALTSTALASVPTAPTTTNSNTTLYRWSWTALPGSTGTFSPGTNSRGFYTPSPIDVTTVPQFATYIVTFYDSTGTQIAPPFNVTNASPTLSASAGAGVPWQTLSSSVLNDFLNPAGALAGTQSSVGIAWSTNTGTANVAPLVSRVQIQTTPGTGVTPSTEVDGWASAPATFAANGQYSATVTAGVDQSGVQECTSACPFPALQAGASRLVQLSWNGGQTSFYNLFKYND
;
A
#
# COMPACT_ATOMS: atom_id res chain seq x y z
N MET A 1 -16.19 -21.47 -27.31
CA MET A 1 -15.29 -20.70 -28.20
C MET A 1 -14.00 -21.49 -28.37
N SER A 2 -13.42 -21.52 -29.58
CA SER A 2 -12.03 -21.97 -29.74
C SER A 2 -11.14 -20.74 -29.93
N ALA A 3 -9.90 -20.79 -29.43
CA ALA A 3 -8.92 -19.71 -29.60
C ALA A 3 -8.66 -19.37 -31.09
N THR A 4 -8.90 -20.32 -31.99
CA THR A 4 -8.70 -20.17 -33.44
C THR A 4 -9.85 -19.53 -34.21
N SER A 5 -11.02 -19.32 -33.57
CA SER A 5 -12.24 -18.81 -34.22
C SER A 5 -12.75 -17.50 -33.64
N PHE A 6 -12.14 -16.99 -32.57
CA PHE A 6 -12.51 -15.73 -31.94
C PHE A 6 -11.59 -14.61 -32.41
N ASP A 7 -12.16 -13.56 -33.01
CA ASP A 7 -11.44 -12.34 -33.36
C ASP A 7 -11.70 -11.29 -32.28
N PRO A 8 -10.76 -11.05 -31.34
CA PRO A 8 -10.95 -10.10 -30.24
C PRO A 8 -10.97 -8.64 -30.70
N ILE A 9 -10.59 -8.34 -31.95
CA ILE A 9 -10.56 -6.98 -32.50
C ILE A 9 -11.90 -6.67 -33.17
N ALA A 10 -12.44 -7.62 -33.95
CA ALA A 10 -13.67 -7.42 -34.71
C ALA A 10 -14.95 -7.88 -33.96
N THR A 11 -14.82 -8.71 -32.93
CA THR A 11 -15.98 -9.21 -32.17
C THR A 11 -16.34 -8.24 -31.06
N ALA A 12 -17.57 -7.73 -31.07
CA ALA A 12 -18.08 -6.92 -29.98
C ALA A 12 -18.24 -7.76 -28.70
N PHE A 13 -17.78 -7.23 -27.58
CA PHE A 13 -18.00 -7.83 -26.26
C PHE A 13 -19.39 -7.47 -25.76
N THR A 14 -20.14 -8.47 -25.31
CA THR A 14 -21.43 -8.27 -24.63
C THR A 14 -21.16 -8.35 -23.13
N PRO A 15 -21.46 -7.31 -22.33
CA PRO A 15 -21.18 -7.29 -20.90
C PRO A 15 -22.20 -8.17 -20.15
N ASN A 16 -21.96 -9.47 -20.11
CA ASN A 16 -22.87 -10.47 -19.56
C ASN A 16 -22.17 -11.57 -18.75
N GLN A 17 -20.86 -11.45 -18.51
CA GLN A 17 -20.01 -12.39 -17.78
C GLN A 17 -20.03 -13.80 -18.38
N GLN A 18 -20.33 -13.91 -19.67
CA GLN A 18 -20.38 -15.17 -20.42
C GLN A 18 -19.49 -15.10 -21.65
N GLY A 19 -19.07 -16.27 -22.12
CA GLY A 19 -18.33 -16.37 -23.37
C GLY A 19 -17.04 -15.55 -23.35
N ALA A 20 -16.95 -14.52 -24.21
CA ALA A 20 -15.75 -13.72 -24.38
C ALA A 20 -15.57 -12.70 -23.25
N ASP A 21 -16.68 -12.24 -22.68
CA ASP A 21 -16.68 -11.34 -21.52
C ASP A 21 -16.11 -12.07 -20.29
N ALA A 22 -16.51 -13.33 -20.09
CA ALA A 22 -15.96 -14.19 -19.04
C ALA A 22 -14.43 -14.38 -19.13
N VAL A 23 -13.84 -14.28 -20.33
CA VAL A 23 -12.38 -14.34 -20.51
C VAL A 23 -11.72 -13.05 -20.04
N ILE A 24 -12.33 -11.89 -20.29
CA ILE A 24 -11.82 -10.59 -19.80
C ILE A 24 -11.87 -10.56 -18.27
N ASP A 25 -12.94 -11.07 -17.66
CA ASP A 25 -13.09 -11.13 -16.20
C ASP A 25 -12.14 -12.15 -15.53
N ALA A 26 -11.61 -13.10 -16.31
CA ALA A 26 -10.72 -14.15 -15.84
C ALA A 26 -9.23 -13.75 -15.84
N VAL A 27 -8.89 -12.59 -16.43
CA VAL A 27 -7.51 -12.15 -16.58
C VAL A 27 -7.28 -10.77 -15.98
N GLU A 28 -6.04 -10.52 -15.56
CA GLU A 28 -5.62 -9.24 -15.00
C GLU A 28 -4.35 -8.75 -15.66
N LEU A 29 -4.28 -7.43 -15.85
CA LEU A 29 -3.07 -6.72 -16.23
C LEU A 29 -2.39 -6.23 -14.97
N ILE A 30 -1.34 -6.92 -14.56
CA ILE A 30 -0.53 -6.55 -13.40
C ILE A 30 0.87 -6.13 -13.85
N ALA A 31 1.58 -5.41 -12.99
CA ALA A 31 2.98 -5.14 -13.24
C ALA A 31 3.79 -6.45 -13.24
N ALA A 32 4.73 -6.58 -14.18
CA ALA A 32 5.64 -7.71 -14.22
C ALA A 32 6.76 -7.52 -13.20
N VAL A 33 7.17 -8.61 -12.55
CA VAL A 33 8.28 -8.62 -11.59
C VAL A 33 9.61 -8.14 -12.21
N SER A 34 9.79 -8.34 -13.52
CA SER A 34 10.95 -7.87 -14.29
C SER A 34 10.84 -6.42 -14.79
N GLY A 35 9.71 -5.75 -14.55
CA GLY A 35 9.37 -4.43 -15.09
C GLY A 35 8.42 -4.52 -16.30
N GLY A 36 7.64 -3.46 -16.52
CA GLY A 36 6.56 -3.45 -17.51
C GLY A 36 5.28 -4.12 -17.00
N MET A 37 4.42 -4.59 -17.92
CA MET A 37 3.13 -5.23 -17.61
C MET A 37 3.17 -6.72 -17.98
N GLN A 38 2.38 -7.53 -17.30
CA GLN A 38 2.08 -8.91 -17.65
C GLN A 38 0.58 -9.17 -17.55
N LEU A 39 0.09 -10.05 -18.43
CA LEU A 39 -1.26 -10.59 -18.36
C LEU A 39 -1.22 -11.87 -17.52
N VAL A 40 -2.02 -11.94 -16.47
CA VAL A 40 -2.15 -13.13 -15.61
C VAL A 40 -3.60 -13.62 -15.60
N SER A 41 -3.81 -14.86 -15.17
CA SER A 41 -5.15 -15.37 -14.88
C SER A 41 -5.41 -15.34 -13.38
N THR A 42 -6.65 -15.02 -12.99
CA THR A 42 -7.14 -15.10 -11.60
C THR A 42 -7.05 -16.52 -11.02
N GLY A 43 -7.03 -17.55 -11.88
CA GLY A 43 -6.84 -18.95 -11.51
C GLY A 43 -5.39 -19.31 -11.16
N ASN A 44 -4.41 -18.57 -11.69
CA ASN A 44 -2.99 -18.72 -11.32
C ASN A 44 -2.23 -17.41 -11.57
N PRO A 45 -2.27 -16.45 -10.64
CA PRO A 45 -1.59 -15.17 -10.81
C PRO A 45 -0.06 -15.29 -10.77
N GLY A 46 0.49 -16.44 -10.38
CA GLY A 46 1.93 -16.71 -10.37
C GLY A 46 2.53 -17.03 -11.74
N SER A 47 1.71 -17.28 -12.76
CA SER A 47 2.17 -17.65 -14.11
C SER A 47 1.55 -16.71 -15.15
N GLY A 48 2.28 -15.63 -15.47
CA GLY A 48 1.86 -14.58 -16.39
C GLY A 48 2.54 -14.62 -17.76
N ILE A 49 1.95 -13.90 -18.70
CA ILE A 49 2.52 -13.59 -20.01
C ILE A 49 3.05 -12.16 -19.94
N ALA A 50 4.36 -11.98 -19.99
CA ALA A 50 4.95 -10.65 -20.10
C ALA A 50 4.48 -9.96 -21.40
N LEU A 51 4.17 -8.67 -21.34
CA LEU A 51 3.69 -7.89 -22.48
C LEU A 51 4.83 -7.04 -23.04
N ASN A 52 5.57 -7.57 -24.00
CA ASN A 52 6.65 -6.87 -24.69
C ASN A 52 6.79 -7.32 -26.15
N SER A 53 7.63 -6.64 -26.92
CA SER A 53 7.83 -6.92 -28.35
C SER A 53 8.48 -8.28 -28.65
N GLY A 54 8.98 -8.97 -27.63
CA GLY A 54 9.54 -10.33 -27.75
C GLY A 54 8.57 -11.44 -27.38
N THR A 55 7.35 -11.13 -26.93
CA THR A 55 6.34 -12.12 -26.57
C THR A 55 5.83 -12.82 -27.82
N SER A 56 6.17 -14.10 -27.99
CA SER A 56 5.63 -14.99 -29.02
C SER A 56 4.35 -15.70 -28.53
N THR A 57 3.75 -16.55 -29.35
CA THR A 57 2.49 -17.27 -29.06
C THR A 57 2.57 -17.98 -27.70
N PRO A 58 1.91 -17.44 -26.66
CA PRO A 58 2.11 -17.94 -25.31
C PRO A 58 1.28 -19.22 -25.08
N SER A 59 1.72 -20.07 -24.15
CA SER A 59 0.88 -21.12 -23.61
C SER A 59 -0.41 -20.52 -23.03
N PRO A 60 -1.57 -21.20 -23.16
CA PRO A 60 -2.80 -20.73 -22.54
C PRO A 60 -2.63 -20.50 -21.03
N LEU A 61 -3.17 -19.39 -20.52
CA LEU A 61 -3.25 -19.14 -19.09
C LEU A 61 -4.17 -20.18 -18.42
N ALA A 62 -3.92 -20.48 -17.14
CA ALA A 62 -4.76 -21.40 -16.39
C ALA A 62 -6.20 -20.87 -16.30
N PRO A 63 -7.23 -21.69 -16.54
CA PRO A 63 -8.62 -21.24 -16.36
C PRO A 63 -8.94 -21.04 -14.86
N PRO A 64 -9.81 -20.08 -14.50
CA PRO A 64 -10.31 -19.97 -13.14
C PRO A 64 -11.13 -21.20 -12.71
N PRO A 65 -11.15 -21.55 -11.42
CA PRO A 65 -11.93 -22.68 -10.89
C PRO A 65 -13.43 -22.40 -10.78
N ALA A 66 -13.88 -21.16 -11.02
CA ALA A 66 -15.28 -20.76 -11.00
C ALA A 66 -15.66 -20.04 -12.30
N ALA A 67 -16.96 -20.01 -12.62
CA ALA A 67 -17.49 -19.20 -13.71
C ALA A 67 -17.34 -17.70 -13.38
N ALA A 68 -17.25 -16.85 -14.40
CA ALA A 68 -17.01 -15.40 -14.21
C ALA A 68 -18.16 -14.69 -13.46
N ASP A 69 -19.38 -15.22 -13.54
CA ASP A 69 -20.58 -14.67 -12.92
C ASP A 69 -20.80 -15.13 -11.46
N TYR A 70 -19.85 -15.85 -10.87
CA TYR A 70 -20.04 -16.45 -9.53
C TYR A 70 -20.36 -15.46 -8.40
N LEU A 71 -20.00 -14.18 -8.56
CA LEU A 71 -20.27 -13.11 -7.59
C LEU A 71 -21.60 -12.38 -7.82
N GLN A 72 -22.32 -12.66 -8.92
CA GLN A 72 -23.49 -11.85 -9.31
C GLN A 72 -24.59 -11.84 -8.23
N SER A 73 -24.95 -13.02 -7.72
CA SER A 73 -25.95 -13.14 -6.64
C SER A 73 -25.47 -12.46 -5.36
N LEU A 74 -24.21 -12.71 -4.97
CA LEU A 74 -23.60 -12.11 -3.78
C LEU A 74 -23.65 -10.58 -3.83
N MET A 75 -23.31 -9.97 -4.97
CA MET A 75 -23.33 -8.51 -5.11
C MET A 75 -24.75 -7.94 -5.00
N SER A 76 -25.77 -8.65 -5.48
CA SER A 76 -27.17 -8.26 -5.31
C SER A 76 -27.59 -8.34 -3.84
N GLU A 77 -27.25 -9.42 -3.15
CA GLU A 77 -27.55 -9.62 -1.72
C GLU A 77 -26.82 -8.58 -0.86
N LEU A 78 -25.56 -8.27 -1.18
CA LEU A 78 -24.78 -7.25 -0.50
C LEU A 78 -25.40 -5.86 -0.69
N ALA A 79 -25.80 -5.50 -1.91
CA ALA A 79 -26.48 -4.23 -2.18
C ALA A 79 -27.77 -4.08 -1.34
N GLN A 80 -28.57 -5.14 -1.25
CA GLN A 80 -29.78 -5.17 -0.41
C GLN A 80 -29.44 -5.09 1.08
N CYS A 81 -28.39 -5.78 1.53
CA CYS A 81 -27.91 -5.70 2.91
C CYS A 81 -27.52 -4.26 3.27
N LEU A 82 -26.71 -3.60 2.44
CA LEU A 82 -26.25 -2.22 2.64
C LEU A 82 -27.40 -1.20 2.60
N SER A 83 -28.50 -1.52 1.92
CA SER A 83 -29.73 -0.72 1.96
C SER A 83 -30.57 -0.89 3.23
N GLY A 84 -30.16 -1.77 4.16
CA GLY A 84 -30.84 -2.02 5.45
C GLY A 84 -31.68 -3.29 5.52
N THR A 85 -31.55 -4.21 4.54
CA THR A 85 -32.32 -5.47 4.53
C THR A 85 -31.60 -6.57 5.29
N SER A 86 -32.05 -6.86 6.53
CA SER A 86 -31.35 -7.79 7.44
C SER A 86 -31.25 -9.23 6.94
N ALA A 87 -32.25 -9.74 6.21
CA ALA A 87 -32.22 -11.10 5.66
C ALA A 87 -31.13 -11.27 4.58
N SER A 88 -30.97 -10.27 3.70
CA SER A 88 -29.93 -10.29 2.66
C SER A 88 -28.52 -10.16 3.27
N CYS A 89 -28.39 -9.55 4.45
CA CYS A 89 -27.11 -9.51 5.16
C CYS A 89 -26.62 -10.89 5.58
N THR A 90 -27.51 -11.77 6.05
CA THR A 90 -27.13 -13.14 6.41
C THR A 90 -26.86 -14.06 5.23
N GLN A 91 -27.20 -13.62 4.00
CA GLN A 91 -26.86 -14.33 2.76
C GLN A 91 -25.52 -13.82 2.20
N ALA A 92 -25.32 -12.50 2.21
CA ALA A 92 -24.12 -11.89 1.66
C ALA A 92 -22.90 -11.99 2.58
N ILE A 93 -23.11 -12.01 3.90
CA ILE A 93 -22.03 -11.97 4.91
C ILE A 93 -22.17 -13.20 5.80
N ASP A 94 -21.12 -14.01 5.83
CA ASP A 94 -21.08 -15.23 6.63
C ASP A 94 -21.13 -14.90 8.13
N ALA A 95 -21.75 -15.79 8.92
CA ALA A 95 -21.88 -15.60 10.36
C ALA A 95 -20.54 -15.60 11.12
N SER A 96 -19.50 -16.18 10.52
CA SER A 96 -18.11 -16.19 11.01
C SER A 96 -17.24 -15.07 10.43
N TYR A 97 -17.87 -14.04 9.84
CA TYR A 97 -17.16 -12.91 9.26
C TYR A 97 -16.12 -12.33 10.23
N LEU A 98 -14.88 -12.29 9.75
CA LEU A 98 -13.76 -11.68 10.43
C LEU A 98 -12.83 -11.07 9.39
N GLU A 99 -12.65 -9.76 9.47
CA GLU A 99 -11.74 -9.03 8.60
C GLU A 99 -10.89 -8.11 9.48
N ASN A 100 -9.57 -8.32 9.52
CA ASN A 100 -8.66 -7.42 10.25
C ASN A 100 -9.04 -7.18 11.73
N GLY A 101 -9.55 -8.20 12.42
CA GLY A 101 -10.03 -8.13 13.80
C GLY A 101 -11.45 -7.57 13.96
N PHE A 102 -12.12 -7.17 12.87
CA PHE A 102 -13.49 -6.67 12.88
C PHE A 102 -14.48 -7.79 12.55
N THR A 103 -15.47 -7.99 13.42
CA THR A 103 -16.56 -8.97 13.23
C THR A 103 -17.79 -8.37 12.55
N SER A 104 -17.74 -7.10 12.18
CA SER A 104 -18.81 -6.39 11.46
C SER A 104 -18.29 -5.84 10.15
N PHE A 105 -18.92 -6.25 9.06
CA PHE A 105 -18.60 -5.79 7.71
C PHE A 105 -18.59 -4.26 7.59
N ALA A 106 -19.58 -3.59 8.19
CA ALA A 106 -19.67 -2.13 8.15
C ALA A 106 -18.52 -1.43 8.90
N THR A 107 -18.01 -2.05 9.97
CA THR A 107 -16.87 -1.50 10.73
C THR A 107 -15.55 -1.76 10.01
N ALA A 108 -15.41 -2.93 9.36
CA ALA A 108 -14.25 -3.26 8.55
C ALA A 108 -14.15 -2.40 7.27
N HIS A 109 -15.31 -2.05 6.68
CA HIS A 109 -15.39 -1.34 5.40
C HIS A 109 -16.29 -0.10 5.48
N PRO A 110 -15.94 0.91 6.29
CA PRO A 110 -16.82 2.05 6.56
C PRO A 110 -17.13 2.89 5.31
N GLY A 111 -16.21 2.97 4.36
CA GLY A 111 -16.43 3.68 3.09
C GLY A 111 -17.43 2.99 2.17
N LEU A 112 -17.41 1.65 2.13
CA LEU A 112 -18.32 0.84 1.32
C LEU A 112 -19.70 0.70 1.98
N ALA A 113 -19.73 0.69 3.32
CA ALA A 113 -20.97 0.65 4.10
C ALA A 113 -21.60 2.03 4.35
N ALA A 114 -21.03 3.10 3.80
CA ALA A 114 -21.59 4.43 3.94
C ALA A 114 -22.93 4.57 3.19
N SER A 115 -23.80 5.46 3.67
CA SER A 115 -25.09 5.72 3.04
C SER A 115 -24.92 6.36 1.65
N GLY A 116 -25.74 5.92 0.69
CA GLY A 116 -25.72 6.43 -0.68
C GLY A 116 -24.56 5.90 -1.53
N VAL A 117 -23.91 4.81 -1.10
CA VAL A 117 -22.89 4.10 -1.88
C VAL A 117 -23.53 3.23 -2.95
N THR A 118 -22.96 3.26 -4.15
CA THR A 118 -23.29 2.34 -5.24
C THR A 118 -22.15 1.34 -5.41
N LEU A 119 -22.48 0.04 -5.39
CA LEU A 119 -21.52 -1.01 -5.68
C LEU A 119 -21.23 -1.07 -7.19
N GLY A 120 -19.95 -1.20 -7.53
CA GLY A 120 -19.49 -1.49 -8.88
C GLY A 120 -19.36 -3.00 -9.12
N LEU A 121 -18.85 -3.35 -10.30
CA LEU A 121 -18.47 -4.74 -10.58
C LEU A 121 -17.30 -5.15 -9.68
N PRO A 122 -17.38 -6.29 -8.97
CA PRO A 122 -16.28 -6.79 -8.18
C PRO A 122 -15.17 -7.33 -9.10
N GLN A 123 -13.94 -7.28 -8.63
CA GLN A 123 -12.79 -7.90 -9.31
C GLN A 123 -12.29 -9.07 -8.49
N THR A 124 -12.10 -10.24 -9.12
CA THR A 124 -11.38 -11.34 -8.48
C THR A 124 -9.90 -11.12 -8.68
N LEU A 125 -9.12 -11.17 -7.60
CA LEU A 125 -7.65 -11.03 -7.63
C LEU A 125 -6.95 -12.40 -7.67
N LYS A 126 -7.51 -13.38 -6.95
CA LYS A 126 -6.96 -14.74 -6.86
C LYS A 126 -7.96 -15.71 -6.30
N PHE A 127 -8.00 -16.92 -6.86
CA PHE A 127 -8.63 -18.08 -6.22
C PHE A 127 -7.63 -18.88 -5.36
N PHE A 128 -8.11 -19.44 -4.27
CA PHE A 128 -7.35 -20.36 -3.42
C PHE A 128 -8.28 -21.32 -2.67
N THR A 129 -7.70 -22.33 -2.04
CA THR A 129 -8.46 -23.31 -1.27
C THR A 129 -8.10 -23.16 0.20
N SER A 130 -9.10 -23.05 1.06
CA SER A 130 -8.89 -23.03 2.50
C SER A 130 -8.31 -24.34 3.01
N THR A 131 -7.81 -24.34 4.24
CA THR A 131 -7.31 -25.56 4.90
C THR A 131 -8.35 -26.68 4.99
N ASN A 132 -9.64 -26.32 4.95
CA ASN A 132 -10.76 -27.25 5.05
C ASN A 132 -11.27 -27.72 3.67
N GLY A 133 -10.61 -27.32 2.57
CA GLY A 133 -11.00 -27.70 1.22
C GLY A 133 -12.07 -26.81 0.57
N THR A 134 -12.51 -25.74 1.24
CA THR A 134 -13.46 -24.78 0.68
C THR A 134 -12.77 -23.92 -0.37
N GLN A 135 -13.42 -23.74 -1.52
CA GLN A 135 -12.96 -22.80 -2.53
C GLN A 135 -13.20 -21.37 -2.05
N GLU A 136 -12.16 -20.56 -2.05
CA GLU A 136 -12.17 -19.14 -1.67
C GLU A 136 -11.62 -18.28 -2.80
N ALA A 137 -11.94 -16.98 -2.74
CA ALA A 137 -11.37 -15.98 -3.61
C ALA A 137 -11.07 -14.68 -2.86
N LEU A 138 -9.91 -14.09 -3.15
CA LEU A 138 -9.59 -12.73 -2.78
C LEU A 138 -10.24 -11.81 -3.80
N VAL A 139 -11.08 -10.90 -3.35
CA VAL A 139 -11.86 -10.02 -4.22
C VAL A 139 -11.70 -8.56 -3.82
N GLU A 140 -11.76 -7.68 -4.81
CA GLU A 140 -11.87 -6.25 -4.63
C GLU A 140 -13.31 -5.81 -4.91
N LEU A 141 -13.99 -5.33 -3.87
CA LEU A 141 -15.33 -4.76 -3.95
C LEU A 141 -15.22 -3.27 -4.28
N ARG A 142 -15.53 -2.92 -5.52
CA ARG A 142 -15.50 -1.53 -5.99
C ARG A 142 -16.78 -0.82 -5.61
N TYR A 143 -16.67 0.45 -5.26
CA TYR A 143 -17.80 1.27 -4.88
C TYR A 143 -17.62 2.73 -5.29
N THR A 144 -18.74 3.44 -5.42
CA THR A 144 -18.76 4.89 -5.61
C THR A 144 -19.58 5.49 -4.50
N THR A 145 -18.97 6.38 -3.74
CA THR A 145 -19.64 7.12 -2.66
C THR A 145 -20.63 8.13 -3.22
N SER A 146 -21.50 8.66 -2.35
CA SER A 146 -22.49 9.69 -2.72
C SER A 146 -21.87 11.00 -3.24
N SER A 147 -20.61 11.29 -2.93
CA SER A 147 -19.86 12.43 -3.49
C SER A 147 -19.23 12.15 -4.85
N GLY A 148 -19.41 10.95 -5.42
CA GLY A 148 -18.79 10.52 -6.67
C GLY A 148 -17.36 10.00 -6.51
N THR A 149 -16.83 9.93 -5.28
CA THR A 149 -15.50 9.35 -5.05
C THR A 149 -15.54 7.84 -5.24
N HIS A 150 -14.71 7.32 -6.13
CA HIS A 150 -14.50 5.89 -6.31
C HIS A 150 -13.61 5.33 -5.20
N GLY A 151 -13.97 4.15 -4.71
CA GLY A 151 -13.22 3.40 -3.71
C GLY A 151 -13.25 1.91 -4.00
N ALA A 152 -12.42 1.19 -3.25
CA ALA A 152 -12.32 -0.26 -3.31
C ALA A 152 -12.08 -0.81 -1.91
N ALA A 153 -12.62 -2.00 -1.63
CA ALA A 153 -12.39 -2.74 -0.40
C ALA A 153 -11.99 -4.17 -0.75
N THR A 154 -10.83 -4.62 -0.28
CA THR A 154 -10.40 -6.01 -0.44
C THR A 154 -11.01 -6.87 0.67
N THR A 155 -11.53 -8.03 0.31
CA THR A 155 -12.02 -9.03 1.28
C THR A 155 -11.93 -10.44 0.69
N VAL A 156 -12.33 -11.45 1.46
CA VAL A 156 -12.38 -12.85 1.03
C VAL A 156 -13.82 -13.34 0.97
N VAL A 157 -14.14 -14.01 -0.13
CA VAL A 157 -15.38 -14.74 -0.32
C VAL A 157 -15.12 -16.25 -0.33
N GLN A 158 -16.11 -17.02 0.09
CA GLN A 158 -16.04 -18.47 0.11
C GLN A 158 -17.23 -19.08 -0.61
N LYS A 159 -17.03 -20.28 -1.15
CA LYS A 159 -18.09 -21.07 -1.77
C LYS A 159 -18.89 -21.82 -0.70
N THR A 160 -20.21 -21.65 -0.72
CA THR A 160 -21.15 -22.35 0.16
C THR A 160 -22.07 -23.28 -0.65
N ALA A 161 -22.97 -23.99 0.04
CA ALA A 161 -24.01 -24.78 -0.62
C ALA A 161 -25.05 -23.90 -1.34
N ALA A 162 -25.23 -22.64 -0.92
CA ALA A 162 -26.20 -21.70 -1.47
C ALA A 162 -25.61 -20.79 -2.55
N GLY A 163 -24.28 -20.75 -2.71
CA GLY A 163 -23.61 -19.85 -3.64
C GLY A 163 -22.25 -19.43 -3.10
N TRP A 164 -22.08 -18.12 -2.93
CA TRP A 164 -20.88 -17.50 -2.36
C TRP A 164 -21.28 -16.43 -1.36
N ASP A 165 -20.55 -16.32 -0.26
CA ASP A 165 -20.71 -15.27 0.74
C ASP A 165 -19.36 -14.66 1.14
N ILE A 166 -19.40 -13.52 1.83
CA ILE A 166 -18.22 -12.82 2.34
C ILE A 166 -17.90 -13.34 3.72
N VAL A 167 -16.73 -13.94 3.87
CA VAL A 167 -16.21 -14.48 5.14
C VAL A 167 -15.12 -13.59 5.74
N GLY A 168 -14.54 -12.69 4.95
CA GLY A 168 -13.44 -11.84 5.39
C GLY A 168 -12.11 -12.59 5.49
N ASN A 169 -11.02 -11.85 5.63
CA ASN A 169 -9.67 -12.40 5.57
C ASN A 169 -9.24 -13.28 6.77
N GLN A 170 -10.13 -13.48 7.75
CA GLN A 170 -9.94 -14.29 8.95
C GLN A 170 -8.75 -13.87 9.83
N GLN A 171 -8.28 -12.62 9.68
CA GLN A 171 -7.20 -12.09 10.50
C GLN A 171 -7.74 -11.62 11.85
N PRO A 172 -7.12 -12.04 12.98
CA PRO A 172 -7.58 -11.66 14.31
C PRO A 172 -7.27 -10.22 14.70
N PHE A 173 -6.38 -9.54 13.97
CA PHE A 173 -5.95 -8.17 14.27
C PHE A 173 -5.89 -7.31 13.03
N ASN A 174 -5.92 -6.00 13.23
CA ASN A 174 -5.85 -5.02 12.15
C ASN A 174 -4.42 -4.90 11.60
N VAL A 175 -4.12 -5.66 10.55
CA VAL A 175 -2.83 -5.65 9.86
C VAL A 175 -3.07 -5.57 8.36
N THR A 176 -2.30 -4.74 7.68
CA THR A 176 -2.32 -4.68 6.21
C THR A 176 -0.91 -4.78 5.68
N ILE A 177 -0.70 -5.66 4.70
CA ILE A 177 0.55 -5.76 3.95
C ILE A 177 0.23 -5.51 2.49
N ASN A 178 0.85 -4.49 1.91
CA ASN A 178 0.75 -4.18 0.49
C ASN A 178 2.14 -3.95 -0.08
N SER A 179 2.37 -4.36 -1.32
CA SER A 179 3.53 -3.94 -2.10
C SER A 179 3.53 -2.44 -2.32
N PHE A 180 4.74 -1.88 -2.39
CA PHE A 180 4.91 -0.48 -2.74
C PHE A 180 5.99 -0.27 -3.78
N LEU A 181 5.90 0.90 -4.41
CA LEU A 181 6.92 1.45 -5.28
C LEU A 181 7.17 2.91 -4.91
N ALA A 182 8.42 3.26 -4.68
CA ALA A 182 8.81 4.59 -4.26
C ALA A 182 9.86 5.19 -5.20
N ARG A 183 9.76 6.49 -5.44
CA ARG A 183 10.84 7.31 -6.00
C ARG A 183 11.42 8.16 -4.88
N ARG A 184 12.71 8.00 -4.60
CA ARG A 184 13.44 8.81 -3.64
C ARG A 184 14.39 9.76 -4.36
N THR A 185 14.13 11.05 -4.23
CA THR A 185 14.96 12.14 -4.73
C THR A 185 15.59 12.86 -3.56
N PHE A 186 16.91 13.07 -3.61
CA PHE A 186 17.62 13.90 -2.64
C PHE A 186 17.84 15.30 -3.22
N VAL A 187 17.62 16.31 -2.40
CA VAL A 187 17.78 17.72 -2.78
C VAL A 187 19.02 18.37 -2.15
N ASP A 188 19.65 17.69 -1.19
CA ASP A 188 20.99 18.02 -0.73
C ASP A 188 22.05 17.50 -1.72
N THR A 189 23.18 18.20 -1.81
CA THR A 189 24.23 17.91 -2.80
C THR A 189 25.04 16.65 -2.46
N ALA A 190 25.09 16.25 -1.19
CA ALA A 190 25.85 15.09 -0.74
C ALA A 190 25.20 13.77 -1.18
N ASP A 191 23.87 13.69 -1.06
CA ASP A 191 23.09 12.49 -1.37
C ASP A 191 22.42 12.52 -2.74
N GLN A 192 22.45 13.65 -3.46
CA GLN A 192 21.82 13.79 -4.78
C GLN A 192 22.13 12.63 -5.73
N GLN A 193 23.39 12.19 -5.75
CA GLN A 193 23.88 11.09 -6.60
C GLN A 193 23.26 9.72 -6.27
N PHE A 194 22.63 9.55 -5.11
CA PHE A 194 22.02 8.29 -4.64
C PHE A 194 20.50 8.25 -4.81
N GLY A 195 19.92 9.19 -5.56
CA GLY A 195 18.51 9.16 -5.95
C GLY A 195 18.16 7.84 -6.64
N ARG A 196 17.05 7.21 -6.23
CA ARG A 196 16.69 5.84 -6.63
C ARG A 196 15.19 5.55 -6.61
N TYR A 197 14.78 4.53 -7.36
CA TYR A 197 13.53 3.82 -7.12
C TYR A 197 13.75 2.75 -6.03
N GLU A 198 12.72 2.49 -5.22
CA GLU A 198 12.69 1.46 -4.17
C GLU A 198 11.39 0.67 -4.29
N ALA A 199 11.43 -0.63 -4.07
CA ALA A 199 10.25 -1.49 -4.01
C ALA A 199 10.34 -2.50 -2.87
N GLY A 200 9.19 -2.96 -2.42
CA GLY A 200 9.08 -3.83 -1.26
C GLY A 200 7.65 -4.03 -0.80
N ILE A 201 7.47 -4.24 0.50
CA ILE A 201 6.18 -4.29 1.18
C ILE A 201 6.07 -3.22 2.26
N GLY A 202 4.91 -2.58 2.36
CA GLY A 202 4.50 -1.78 3.50
C GLY A 202 3.76 -2.67 4.48
N ILE A 203 4.18 -2.67 5.73
CA ILE A 203 3.60 -3.45 6.82
C ILE A 203 2.93 -2.46 7.78
N ASN A 204 1.62 -2.29 7.65
CA ASN A 204 0.86 -1.36 8.48
C ASN A 204 0.23 -2.11 9.66
N ILE A 205 0.69 -1.80 10.87
CA ILE A 205 0.15 -2.31 12.13
C ILE A 205 -0.10 -1.09 13.03
N PRO A 206 -1.37 -0.70 13.27
CA PRO A 206 -1.70 0.32 14.26
C PRO A 206 -1.11 -0.02 15.63
N ALA A 207 -0.60 0.97 16.36
CA ALA A 207 -0.01 0.77 17.68
C ALA A 207 -1.02 0.22 18.70
N ASN A 208 -2.32 0.42 18.44
CA ASN A 208 -3.44 -0.11 19.22
C ASN A 208 -4.07 -1.36 18.60
N ALA A 209 -3.39 -2.06 17.67
CA ALA A 209 -3.95 -3.24 17.00
C ALA A 209 -4.25 -4.41 17.95
N ALA A 210 -3.62 -4.45 19.13
CA ALA A 210 -3.94 -5.38 20.20
C ALA A 210 -3.68 -4.76 21.58
N THR A 211 -4.36 -5.26 22.60
CA THR A 211 -4.09 -4.91 24.01
C THR A 211 -2.64 -5.27 24.36
N ASN A 212 -1.91 -4.36 24.99
CA ASN A 212 -0.51 -4.52 25.40
C ASN A 212 0.50 -4.76 24.26
N LEU A 213 0.14 -4.45 23.01
CA LEU A 213 1.05 -4.57 21.88
C LEU A 213 2.31 -3.71 22.08
N ALA A 214 3.47 -4.35 22.14
CA ALA A 214 4.76 -3.67 22.29
C ALA A 214 5.73 -3.97 21.14
N ALA A 215 5.56 -5.08 20.45
CA ALA A 215 6.31 -5.42 19.25
C ALA A 215 5.52 -6.35 18.34
N ALA A 216 5.89 -6.37 17.06
CA ALA A 216 5.44 -7.37 16.11
C ALA A 216 6.63 -7.94 15.34
N SER A 217 6.53 -9.19 14.89
CA SER A 217 7.46 -9.79 13.94
C SER A 217 6.72 -10.19 12.68
N VAL A 218 7.39 -10.05 11.53
CA VAL A 218 6.87 -10.47 10.23
C VAL A 218 7.92 -11.31 9.52
N THR A 219 7.49 -12.46 9.00
CA THR A 219 8.30 -13.36 8.20
C THR A 219 7.55 -13.76 6.94
N GLY A 220 8.27 -14.08 5.87
CA GLY A 220 7.68 -14.51 4.61
C GLY A 220 8.55 -14.18 3.40
N PRO A 221 8.05 -14.45 2.19
CA PRO A 221 8.79 -14.26 0.95
C PRO A 221 9.34 -12.83 0.79
N GLY A 222 10.63 -12.74 0.44
CA GLY A 222 11.34 -11.48 0.22
C GLY A 222 11.86 -10.78 1.50
N ILE A 223 11.43 -11.20 2.69
CA ILE A 223 12.00 -10.73 3.97
C ILE A 223 13.26 -11.55 4.28
N ASN A 224 14.37 -10.86 4.53
CA ASN A 224 15.60 -11.51 5.00
C ASN A 224 15.50 -11.81 6.51
N GLY A 225 15.17 -13.05 6.85
CA GLY A 225 14.99 -13.49 8.24
C GLY A 225 13.67 -13.01 8.82
N THR A 226 13.73 -12.16 9.84
CA THR A 226 12.56 -11.61 10.54
C THR A 226 12.62 -10.09 10.56
N ALA A 227 11.55 -9.46 10.07
CA ALA A 227 11.36 -8.03 10.22
C ALA A 227 10.65 -7.76 11.55
N TYR A 228 11.24 -6.95 12.42
CA TYR A 228 10.62 -6.55 13.68
C TYR A 228 10.07 -5.13 13.58
N LEU A 229 8.87 -4.93 14.11
CA LEU A 229 8.23 -3.64 14.25
C LEU A 229 8.03 -3.31 15.73
N VAL A 230 8.32 -2.07 16.12
CA VAL A 230 8.18 -1.55 17.48
C VAL A 230 7.58 -0.14 17.44
N PRO A 231 7.09 0.41 18.57
CA PRO A 231 6.62 1.79 18.63
C PRO A 231 7.65 2.79 18.13
N ARG A 232 7.17 3.86 17.49
CA ARG A 232 8.01 4.96 17.02
C ARG A 232 8.47 5.80 18.22
N SER A 233 9.66 6.37 18.12
CA SER A 233 10.12 7.39 19.08
C SER A 233 9.54 8.78 18.78
N GLY A 234 9.14 9.02 17.52
CA GLY A 234 8.53 10.26 17.05
C GLY A 234 7.01 10.32 17.24
N THR A 235 6.42 11.44 16.81
CA THR A 235 4.97 11.72 16.86
C THR A 235 4.43 12.05 15.47
N GLY A 236 3.10 12.09 15.32
CA GLY A 236 2.42 12.28 14.04
C GLY A 236 2.27 10.96 13.27
N ASN A 237 2.28 9.83 13.99
CA ASN A 237 2.11 8.51 13.39
C ASN A 237 1.66 7.47 14.41
N ASN A 238 0.49 6.87 14.16
CA ASN A 238 -0.13 5.90 15.08
C ASN A 238 0.18 4.43 14.76
N ALA A 239 1.13 4.12 13.87
CA ALA A 239 1.50 2.75 13.50
C ALA A 239 2.86 2.35 14.09
N LEU A 240 3.09 1.05 14.30
CA LEU A 240 4.43 0.54 14.56
C LEU A 240 5.37 0.85 13.38
N ALA A 241 6.67 0.89 13.65
CA ALA A 241 7.72 1.07 12.64
C ALA A 241 8.72 -0.08 12.71
N LEU A 242 9.29 -0.43 11.55
CA LEU A 242 10.37 -1.40 11.44
C LEU A 242 11.57 -0.95 12.27
N THR A 243 12.32 -1.85 12.87
CA THR A 243 13.54 -1.45 13.60
C THR A 243 14.60 -0.89 12.64
N SER A 244 15.45 0.04 13.10
CA SER A 244 16.53 0.59 12.26
C SER A 244 17.57 -0.48 11.91
N THR A 245 17.92 -1.31 12.89
CA THR A 245 18.85 -2.43 12.73
C THR A 245 18.08 -3.76 12.71
N ALA A 246 18.69 -4.79 12.13
CA ALA A 246 18.15 -6.14 12.23
C ALA A 246 18.29 -6.63 13.68
N LEU A 247 17.21 -7.20 14.24
CA LEU A 247 17.25 -7.84 15.55
C LEU A 247 17.40 -9.36 15.41
N ALA A 248 18.17 -9.97 16.29
CA ALA A 248 18.32 -11.42 16.35
C ALA A 248 17.14 -12.11 17.07
N SER A 249 16.41 -11.38 17.90
CA SER A 249 15.27 -11.86 18.68
C SER A 249 14.27 -10.74 18.93
N VAL A 250 13.07 -11.11 19.36
CA VAL A 250 12.08 -10.15 19.85
C VAL A 250 12.65 -9.33 21.02
N PRO A 251 12.36 -8.02 21.12
CA PRO A 251 12.65 -7.24 22.31
C PRO A 251 11.91 -7.79 23.54
N THR A 252 12.60 -7.87 24.68
CA THR A 252 12.03 -8.30 25.97
C THR A 252 11.83 -7.15 26.96
N ALA A 253 12.00 -5.91 26.48
CA ALA A 253 11.76 -4.69 27.22
C ALA A 253 11.17 -3.63 26.27
N PRO A 254 10.42 -2.63 26.79
CA PRO A 254 9.90 -1.53 25.99
C PRO A 254 11.00 -0.90 25.13
N THR A 255 10.82 -0.96 23.81
CA THR A 255 11.80 -0.49 22.83
C THR A 255 11.08 0.37 21.82
N THR A 256 11.70 1.48 21.43
CA THR A 256 11.22 2.34 20.34
C THR A 256 12.23 2.37 19.20
N THR A 257 11.81 2.85 18.03
CA THR A 257 12.69 2.99 16.87
C THR A 257 12.64 4.38 16.24
N ASN A 258 13.80 4.81 15.73
CA ASN A 258 13.99 6.04 14.97
C ASN A 258 13.89 5.82 13.44
N SER A 259 13.61 4.61 12.96
CA SER A 259 13.51 4.35 11.51
C SER A 259 12.33 5.10 10.86
N ASN A 260 11.27 5.29 11.66
CA ASN A 260 9.99 5.87 11.31
C ASN A 260 9.39 5.36 9.98
N THR A 261 9.63 4.10 9.61
CA THR A 261 9.14 3.49 8.36
C THR A 261 8.43 2.16 8.60
N THR A 262 7.32 1.95 7.91
CA THR A 262 6.63 0.64 7.78
C THR A 262 7.06 -0.11 6.51
N LEU A 263 7.86 0.53 5.66
CA LEU A 263 8.28 0.00 4.37
C LEU A 263 9.53 -0.88 4.50
N TYR A 264 9.39 -2.18 4.25
CA TYR A 264 10.49 -3.12 4.13
C TYR A 264 10.94 -3.21 2.67
N ARG A 265 12.20 -2.87 2.38
CA ARG A 265 12.73 -2.71 1.01
C ARG A 265 13.57 -3.90 0.60
N TRP A 266 13.23 -4.49 -0.55
CA TRP A 266 13.93 -5.65 -1.10
C TRP A 266 14.58 -5.40 -2.46
N SER A 267 14.25 -4.29 -3.12
CA SER A 267 14.74 -3.95 -4.46
C SER A 267 14.92 -2.43 -4.56
N TRP A 268 15.98 -2.02 -5.25
CA TRP A 268 16.24 -0.61 -5.55
C TRP A 268 17.04 -0.49 -6.85
N THR A 269 16.86 0.62 -7.54
CA THR A 269 17.56 0.92 -8.81
C THR A 269 17.77 2.41 -8.89
N ALA A 270 18.96 2.85 -9.34
CA ALA A 270 19.28 4.27 -9.45
C ALA A 270 18.30 5.00 -10.38
N LEU A 271 17.99 6.27 -10.09
CA LEU A 271 17.22 7.11 -11.01
C LEU A 271 18.04 7.40 -12.28
N PRO A 272 17.38 7.66 -13.42
CA PRO A 272 18.05 8.19 -14.59
C PRO A 272 18.86 9.45 -14.24
N GLY A 273 20.15 9.46 -14.60
CA GLY A 273 21.08 10.57 -14.31
C GLY A 273 21.80 10.48 -12.95
N SER A 274 21.37 9.60 -12.03
CA SER A 274 22.11 9.33 -10.81
C SER A 274 23.40 8.58 -11.10
N THR A 275 24.52 9.03 -10.52
CA THR A 275 25.86 8.44 -10.74
C THR A 275 26.34 7.58 -9.56
N GLY A 276 25.69 7.68 -8.40
CA GLY A 276 26.07 6.96 -7.20
C GLY A 276 25.42 5.57 -7.09
N THR A 277 26.13 4.62 -6.49
CA THR A 277 25.59 3.30 -6.15
C THR A 277 25.13 3.28 -4.71
N PHE A 278 23.83 3.06 -4.48
CA PHE A 278 23.28 2.94 -3.13
C PHE A 278 23.46 1.52 -2.55
N SER A 279 23.95 1.46 -1.31
CA SER A 279 23.94 0.26 -0.47
C SER A 279 23.42 0.63 0.92
N PRO A 280 22.51 -0.16 1.53
CA PRO A 280 21.97 0.17 2.84
C PRO A 280 23.05 0.09 3.92
N GLY A 281 23.11 1.09 4.81
CA GLY A 281 23.97 1.05 5.99
C GLY A 281 23.47 0.04 7.04
N THR A 282 24.29 -0.20 8.08
CA THR A 282 23.93 -1.07 9.22
C THR A 282 22.64 -0.61 9.93
N ASN A 283 22.47 0.72 10.04
CA ASN A 283 21.29 1.37 10.64
C ASN A 283 20.05 1.39 9.74
N SER A 284 20.06 0.62 8.65
CA SER A 284 18.89 0.41 7.79
C SER A 284 18.55 -1.07 7.60
N ARG A 285 19.31 -1.99 8.21
CA ARG A 285 19.16 -3.43 8.00
C ARG A 285 17.90 -4.03 8.62
N GLY A 286 17.20 -3.30 9.50
CA GLY A 286 15.89 -3.75 9.98
C GLY A 286 14.75 -3.51 8.99
N PHE A 287 14.95 -2.64 7.98
CA PHE A 287 13.95 -2.32 6.95
C PHE A 287 14.47 -2.40 5.52
N TYR A 288 15.67 -2.97 5.31
CA TYR A 288 16.25 -3.31 4.02
C TYR A 288 16.82 -4.72 4.04
N THR A 289 16.69 -5.42 2.93
CA THR A 289 17.52 -6.59 2.64
C THR A 289 19.02 -6.18 2.52
N PRO A 290 19.97 -7.11 2.76
CA PRO A 290 21.40 -6.85 2.61
C PRO A 290 21.80 -6.32 1.22
N SER A 291 21.17 -6.90 0.20
CA SER A 291 21.31 -6.59 -1.23
C SER A 291 19.94 -6.70 -1.90
N PRO A 292 19.75 -6.13 -3.10
CA PRO A 292 18.53 -6.36 -3.87
C PRO A 292 18.31 -7.87 -4.06
N ILE A 293 17.08 -8.33 -3.91
CA ILE A 293 16.71 -9.73 -4.17
C ILE A 293 16.28 -9.91 -5.63
N ASP A 294 16.30 -11.16 -6.09
CA ASP A 294 15.53 -11.54 -7.26
C ASP A 294 14.03 -11.59 -6.91
N VAL A 295 13.29 -10.59 -7.37
CA VAL A 295 11.86 -10.41 -7.05
C VAL A 295 11.00 -11.53 -7.67
N THR A 296 11.49 -12.26 -8.67
CA THR A 296 10.77 -13.42 -9.24
C THR A 296 10.58 -14.55 -8.22
N THR A 297 11.39 -14.56 -7.15
CA THR A 297 11.29 -15.53 -6.04
C THR A 297 10.15 -15.21 -5.06
N VAL A 298 9.53 -14.03 -5.18
CA VAL A 298 8.41 -13.60 -4.33
C VAL A 298 7.10 -13.84 -5.08
N PRO A 299 6.23 -14.76 -4.63
CA PRO A 299 4.96 -15.04 -5.30
C PRO A 299 4.07 -13.79 -5.41
N GLN A 300 3.26 -13.72 -6.47
CA GLN A 300 2.16 -12.76 -6.55
C GLN A 300 1.15 -13.06 -5.43
N PHE A 301 0.68 -12.01 -4.75
CA PHE A 301 -0.21 -12.10 -3.59
C PHE A 301 0.34 -13.03 -2.49
N ALA A 302 1.63 -12.85 -2.15
CA ALA A 302 2.31 -13.65 -1.14
C ALA A 302 1.66 -13.52 0.25
N THR A 303 1.69 -14.61 1.03
CA THR A 303 1.24 -14.63 2.42
C THR A 303 2.43 -14.52 3.37
N TYR A 304 2.27 -13.71 4.40
CA TYR A 304 3.24 -13.46 5.46
C TYR A 304 2.71 -13.95 6.79
N ILE A 305 3.62 -14.36 7.68
CA ILE A 305 3.29 -14.76 9.05
C ILE A 305 3.63 -13.59 9.97
N VAL A 306 2.63 -13.14 10.74
CA VAL A 306 2.75 -12.06 11.71
C VAL A 306 2.59 -12.62 13.12
N THR A 307 3.42 -12.16 14.05
CA THR A 307 3.30 -12.48 15.48
C THR A 307 3.33 -11.20 16.30
N PHE A 308 2.41 -11.05 17.24
CA PHE A 308 2.35 -9.92 18.16
C PHE A 308 2.92 -10.30 19.54
N TYR A 309 3.63 -9.36 20.15
CA TYR A 309 4.29 -9.56 21.44
C TYR A 309 3.99 -8.41 22.40
N ASP A 310 3.92 -8.76 23.68
CA ASP A 310 3.85 -7.79 24.78
C ASP A 310 5.24 -7.23 25.13
N SER A 311 5.28 -6.32 26.12
CA SER A 311 6.52 -5.65 26.53
C SER A 311 7.58 -6.56 27.16
N THR A 312 7.25 -7.82 27.46
CA THR A 312 8.16 -8.84 27.99
C THR A 312 8.69 -9.77 26.91
N GLY A 313 8.22 -9.62 25.66
CA GLY A 313 8.52 -10.51 24.55
C GLY A 313 7.64 -11.76 24.51
N THR A 314 6.55 -11.81 25.28
CA THR A 314 5.60 -12.92 25.27
C THR A 314 4.59 -12.74 24.13
N GLN A 315 4.25 -13.83 23.43
CA GLN A 315 3.26 -13.79 22.36
C GLN A 315 1.87 -13.42 22.90
N ILE A 316 1.21 -12.45 22.28
CA ILE A 316 -0.15 -12.03 22.63
C ILE A 316 -1.19 -13.04 22.11
N ALA A 317 -0.89 -13.65 20.97
CA ALA A 317 -1.73 -14.65 20.30
C ALA A 317 -0.85 -15.57 19.44
N PRO A 318 -1.37 -16.73 19.01
CA PRO A 318 -0.70 -17.55 18.00
C PRO A 318 -0.37 -16.74 16.73
N PRO A 319 0.74 -17.05 16.04
CA PRO A 319 1.04 -16.44 14.75
C PRO A 319 -0.11 -16.59 13.75
N PHE A 320 -0.35 -15.57 12.94
CA PHE A 320 -1.44 -15.54 11.96
C PHE A 320 -0.95 -15.09 10.59
N ASN A 321 -1.72 -15.42 9.56
CA ASN A 321 -1.38 -15.14 8.17
C ASN A 321 -1.96 -13.81 7.70
N VAL A 322 -1.17 -13.05 6.96
CA VAL A 322 -1.60 -11.81 6.29
C VAL A 322 -1.21 -11.92 4.82
N THR A 323 -2.20 -11.88 3.94
CA THR A 323 -1.99 -11.91 2.49
C THR A 323 -1.70 -10.51 1.97
N ASN A 324 -0.64 -10.38 1.16
CA ASN A 324 -0.40 -9.17 0.38
C ASN A 324 -1.48 -9.06 -0.70
N ALA A 325 -2.34 -8.05 -0.58
CA ALA A 325 -3.46 -7.84 -1.49
C ALA A 325 -3.07 -7.20 -2.83
N SER A 326 -1.78 -6.96 -3.05
CA SER A 326 -1.27 -6.28 -4.23
C SER A 326 -0.20 -7.09 -4.96
N PRO A 327 0.00 -6.83 -6.27
CA PRO A 327 1.05 -7.47 -7.04
C PRO A 327 2.45 -7.18 -6.51
N THR A 328 3.31 -8.18 -6.56
CA THR A 328 4.74 -8.06 -6.24
C THR A 328 5.45 -7.25 -7.30
N LEU A 329 6.29 -6.29 -6.87
CA LEU A 329 6.97 -5.31 -7.73
C LEU A 329 8.49 -5.27 -7.48
N SER A 330 9.23 -5.02 -8.57
CA SER A 330 10.64 -4.61 -8.49
C SER A 330 10.77 -3.10 -8.70
N ALA A 331 11.91 -2.54 -8.25
CA ALA A 331 12.16 -1.11 -8.35
C ALA A 331 12.23 -0.59 -9.80
N SER A 332 12.51 -1.47 -10.79
CA SER A 332 12.57 -1.08 -12.20
C SER A 332 11.22 -0.62 -12.74
N ALA A 333 10.10 -1.05 -12.14
CA ALA A 333 8.76 -0.57 -12.46
C ALA A 333 8.63 0.96 -12.28
N GLY A 334 9.47 1.57 -11.44
CA GLY A 334 9.48 3.01 -11.19
C GLY A 334 9.73 3.86 -12.44
N ALA A 335 10.43 3.33 -13.44
CA ALA A 335 10.69 4.04 -14.68
C ALA A 335 9.43 4.28 -15.54
N GLY A 336 8.40 3.43 -15.38
CA GLY A 336 7.14 3.54 -16.11
C GLY A 336 6.10 4.43 -15.43
N VAL A 337 6.37 4.93 -14.23
CA VAL A 337 5.42 5.75 -13.46
C VAL A 337 5.56 7.23 -13.84
N PRO A 338 4.48 7.92 -14.22
CA PRO A 338 4.50 9.36 -14.40
C PRO A 338 4.50 10.05 -13.04
N TRP A 339 5.69 10.29 -12.48
CA TRP A 339 5.86 10.91 -11.16
C TRP A 339 5.47 12.39 -11.15
N GLN A 340 4.84 12.83 -10.06
CA GLN A 340 4.56 14.26 -9.81
C GLN A 340 5.85 15.05 -9.59
N THR A 341 5.80 16.35 -9.81
CA THR A 341 6.88 17.28 -9.53
C THR A 341 6.50 18.18 -8.37
N LEU A 342 7.34 18.25 -7.34
CA LEU A 342 7.15 19.18 -6.23
C LEU A 342 7.40 20.62 -6.72
N SER A 343 6.59 21.57 -6.24
CA SER A 343 6.76 22.97 -6.62
C SER A 343 8.13 23.51 -6.18
N SER A 344 8.66 24.45 -6.95
CA SER A 344 9.95 25.09 -6.67
C SER A 344 9.96 25.85 -5.35
N SER A 345 8.84 26.44 -4.93
CA SER A 345 8.73 27.11 -3.62
C SER A 345 8.91 26.13 -2.47
N VAL A 346 8.29 24.94 -2.51
CA VAL A 346 8.51 23.94 -1.45
C VAL A 346 9.97 23.48 -1.42
N LEU A 347 10.60 23.27 -2.58
CA LEU A 347 12.00 22.90 -2.67
C LEU A 347 12.93 23.99 -2.13
N ASN A 348 12.71 25.24 -2.51
CA ASN A 348 13.59 26.37 -2.20
C ASN A 348 13.34 26.98 -0.82
N ASP A 349 12.10 26.97 -0.34
CA ASP A 349 11.73 27.65 0.91
C ASP A 349 11.73 26.67 2.08
N PHE A 350 11.26 25.43 1.89
CA PHE A 350 11.05 24.47 2.99
C PHE A 350 12.11 23.36 3.07
N LEU A 351 12.53 22.79 1.94
CA LEU A 351 13.54 21.72 1.88
C LEU A 351 14.98 22.23 1.73
N ASN A 352 15.19 23.54 1.75
CA ASN A 352 16.50 24.18 1.71
C ASN A 352 16.83 24.81 3.08
N PRO A 353 17.99 24.54 3.68
CA PRO A 353 18.38 25.12 4.99
C PRO A 353 18.52 26.65 4.96
N ALA A 354 18.70 27.26 3.79
CA ALA A 354 18.71 28.71 3.59
C ALA A 354 17.35 29.29 3.15
N GLY A 355 16.32 28.43 3.06
CA GLY A 355 14.98 28.81 2.61
C GLY A 355 14.18 29.60 3.65
N ALA A 356 13.18 30.36 3.19
CA ALA A 356 12.35 31.19 4.08
C ALA A 356 11.53 30.40 5.11
N LEU A 357 11.31 29.10 4.88
CA LEU A 357 10.62 28.18 5.78
C LEU A 357 11.58 27.18 6.45
N ALA A 358 12.90 27.44 6.44
CA ALA A 358 13.90 26.59 7.10
C ALA A 358 13.76 26.58 8.63
N GLY A 359 13.22 27.64 9.23
CA GLY A 359 12.92 27.69 10.67
C GLY A 359 11.85 26.68 11.10
N THR A 360 11.56 26.63 12.40
CA THR A 360 10.50 25.80 12.99
C THR A 360 9.13 26.15 12.38
N GLN A 361 8.34 25.13 11.99
CA GLN A 361 7.03 25.32 11.35
C GLN A 361 5.95 24.52 12.09
N SER A 362 4.78 25.11 12.34
CA SER A 362 3.60 24.37 12.84
C SER A 362 2.79 23.72 11.71
N SER A 363 2.78 24.34 10.55
CA SER A 363 2.10 23.86 9.35
C SER A 363 2.81 24.35 8.10
N VAL A 364 2.78 23.55 7.04
CA VAL A 364 3.44 23.89 5.77
C VAL A 364 2.50 23.60 4.61
N GLY A 365 2.37 24.57 3.70
CA GLY A 365 1.70 24.37 2.42
C GLY A 365 2.61 23.61 1.46
N ILE A 366 2.18 22.41 1.06
CA ILE A 366 2.85 21.59 0.06
C ILE A 366 2.10 21.73 -1.25
N ALA A 367 2.81 22.08 -2.32
CA ALA A 367 2.26 22.17 -3.67
C ALA A 367 3.05 21.32 -4.66
N TRP A 368 2.35 20.68 -5.60
CA TRP A 368 2.91 19.84 -6.64
C TRP A 368 2.15 19.97 -7.96
N SER A 369 2.80 19.59 -9.06
CA SER A 369 2.21 19.52 -10.38
C SER A 369 2.28 18.12 -10.94
N THR A 370 1.29 17.77 -11.74
CA THR A 370 1.17 16.50 -12.47
C THR A 370 1.38 16.70 -13.98
N ASN A 371 1.76 17.92 -14.39
CA ASN A 371 1.77 18.38 -15.77
C ASN A 371 3.17 18.27 -16.40
N THR A 372 3.26 17.62 -17.56
CA THR A 372 4.43 17.65 -18.46
C THR A 372 4.33 18.71 -19.57
N GLY A 373 3.41 19.67 -19.44
CA GLY A 373 3.26 20.85 -20.29
C GLY A 373 1.97 20.88 -21.12
N THR A 374 1.35 19.73 -21.40
CA THR A 374 0.13 19.65 -22.24
C THR A 374 -0.96 18.71 -21.71
N ALA A 375 -0.67 17.88 -20.70
CA ALA A 375 -1.63 16.95 -20.13
C ALA A 375 -1.29 16.62 -18.66
N ASN A 376 -2.34 16.38 -17.89
CA ASN A 376 -2.26 15.93 -16.51
C ASN A 376 -2.13 14.40 -16.49
N VAL A 377 -0.89 13.90 -16.56
CA VAL A 377 -0.59 12.48 -16.77
C VAL A 377 -0.15 11.74 -15.52
N ALA A 378 0.27 12.47 -14.47
CA ALA A 378 0.66 11.84 -13.22
C ALA A 378 -0.58 11.45 -12.38
N PRO A 379 -0.49 10.37 -11.57
CA PRO A 379 -1.61 9.93 -10.75
C PRO A 379 -2.04 11.00 -9.74
N LEU A 380 -3.33 10.98 -9.40
CA LEU A 380 -3.88 11.85 -8.37
C LEU A 380 -3.33 11.42 -6.99
N VAL A 381 -2.63 12.34 -6.34
CA VAL A 381 -2.14 12.16 -4.97
C VAL A 381 -3.33 12.09 -4.02
N SER A 382 -3.36 11.12 -3.12
CA SER A 382 -4.42 10.96 -2.11
C SER A 382 -3.98 11.40 -0.71
N ARG A 383 -2.67 11.40 -0.44
CA ARG A 383 -2.08 11.80 0.84
C ARG A 383 -0.76 12.53 0.67
N VAL A 384 -0.47 13.43 1.59
CA VAL A 384 0.81 14.12 1.72
C VAL A 384 1.34 13.89 3.13
N GLN A 385 2.64 13.63 3.26
CA GLN A 385 3.34 13.53 4.54
C GLN A 385 4.55 14.45 4.54
N ILE A 386 4.79 15.07 5.69
CA ILE A 386 6.08 15.68 6.04
C ILE A 386 6.67 14.84 7.16
N GLN A 387 7.95 14.49 7.05
CA GLN A 387 8.73 13.88 8.13
C GLN A 387 9.92 14.77 8.42
N THR A 388 10.18 15.06 9.70
CA THR A 388 11.27 15.96 10.10
C THR A 388 12.04 15.41 11.29
N THR A 389 13.34 15.25 11.12
CA THR A 389 14.26 14.84 12.19
C THR A 389 14.98 16.07 12.73
N PRO A 390 14.97 16.33 14.06
CA PRO A 390 15.69 17.44 14.66
C PRO A 390 17.21 17.35 14.42
N GLY A 391 17.87 18.51 14.41
CA GLY A 391 19.33 18.59 14.30
C GLY A 391 20.08 18.10 15.54
N THR A 392 21.40 18.01 15.40
CA THR A 392 22.26 17.56 16.51
C THR A 392 22.15 18.52 17.70
N GLY A 393 21.93 17.97 18.90
CA GLY A 393 21.82 18.76 20.14
C GLY A 393 20.46 19.45 20.36
N VAL A 394 19.47 19.21 19.49
CA VAL A 394 18.10 19.74 19.66
C VAL A 394 17.28 18.83 20.58
N THR A 395 16.51 19.44 21.49
CA THR A 395 15.55 18.74 22.36
C THR A 395 14.13 19.27 22.10
N PRO A 396 13.12 18.39 21.89
CA PRO A 396 13.23 16.94 21.82
C PRO A 396 14.00 16.48 20.57
N SER A 397 14.76 15.40 20.69
CA SER A 397 15.57 14.82 19.61
C SER A 397 14.79 13.80 18.76
N THR A 398 13.46 13.82 18.86
CA THR A 398 12.55 12.85 18.24
C THR A 398 11.95 13.42 16.97
N GLU A 399 11.72 12.55 15.99
CA GLU A 399 11.06 12.93 14.74
C GLU A 399 9.65 13.46 14.96
N VAL A 400 9.25 14.42 14.11
CA VAL A 400 7.88 14.93 14.04
C VAL A 400 7.37 14.75 12.62
N ASP A 401 6.31 13.96 12.50
CA ASP A 401 5.57 13.76 11.26
C ASP A 401 4.32 14.64 11.21
N GLY A 402 3.80 14.85 10.01
CA GLY A 402 2.48 15.39 9.80
C GLY A 402 1.87 14.84 8.52
N TRP A 403 0.56 14.67 8.53
CA TRP A 403 -0.21 14.14 7.40
C TRP A 403 -1.29 15.12 6.96
N ALA A 404 -1.61 15.07 5.68
CA ALA A 404 -2.78 15.73 5.11
C ALA A 404 -3.42 14.86 4.03
N SER A 405 -4.75 14.90 3.96
CA SER A 405 -5.47 14.43 2.79
C SER A 405 -5.20 15.35 1.61
N ALA A 406 -4.99 14.77 0.43
CA ALA A 406 -4.84 15.53 -0.80
C ALA A 406 -6.19 15.68 -1.52
N PRO A 407 -6.31 16.61 -2.50
CA PRO A 407 -7.55 16.79 -3.26
C PRO A 407 -8.03 15.51 -3.95
N ALA A 408 -9.33 15.24 -3.90
CA ALA A 408 -9.96 14.05 -4.50
C ALA A 408 -10.29 14.20 -6.00
N THR A 409 -10.02 15.37 -6.60
CA THR A 409 -10.31 15.65 -8.01
C THR A 409 -9.14 16.34 -8.69
N PHE A 410 -9.09 16.25 -10.01
CA PHE A 410 -8.09 16.94 -10.81
C PHE A 410 -8.27 18.47 -10.75
N ALA A 411 -7.18 19.19 -10.52
CA ALA A 411 -7.17 20.65 -10.60
C ALA A 411 -7.05 21.09 -12.07
N ALA A 412 -7.93 21.98 -12.52
CA ALA A 412 -7.96 22.43 -13.92
C ALA A 412 -6.67 23.12 -14.38
N ASN A 413 -5.93 23.74 -13.46
CA ASN A 413 -4.64 24.39 -13.71
C ASN A 413 -3.43 23.43 -13.59
N GLY A 414 -3.65 22.14 -13.27
CA GLY A 414 -2.59 21.15 -13.09
C GLY A 414 -1.72 21.34 -11.85
N GLN A 415 -2.09 22.26 -10.94
CA GLN A 415 -1.43 22.49 -9.66
C GLN A 415 -2.31 22.04 -8.51
N TYR A 416 -1.70 21.34 -7.57
CA TYR A 416 -2.35 20.78 -6.40
C TYR A 416 -1.63 21.25 -5.16
N SER A 417 -2.36 21.32 -4.06
CA SER A 417 -1.78 21.67 -2.78
C SER A 417 -2.52 21.01 -1.62
N ALA A 418 -1.79 20.78 -0.53
CA ALA A 418 -2.33 20.39 0.76
C ALA A 418 -1.55 21.12 1.87
N THR A 419 -2.22 21.42 2.98
CA THR A 419 -1.54 21.96 4.17
C THR A 419 -1.30 20.84 5.14
N VAL A 420 -0.03 20.58 5.45
CA VAL A 420 0.37 19.54 6.40
C VAL A 420 0.63 20.19 7.76
N THR A 421 0.01 19.68 8.81
CA THR A 421 0.18 20.17 10.18
C THR A 421 1.01 19.18 10.98
N ALA A 422 1.96 19.70 11.76
CA ALA A 422 2.88 18.89 12.54
C ALA A 422 2.18 18.16 13.70
N GLY A 423 2.53 16.90 13.92
CA GLY A 423 1.94 16.02 14.94
C GLY A 423 0.53 15.51 14.62
N VAL A 424 0.01 15.77 13.41
CA VAL A 424 -1.23 15.15 12.92
C VAL A 424 -0.89 13.81 12.30
N ASP A 425 -1.49 12.73 12.79
CA ASP A 425 -1.28 11.37 12.30
C ASP A 425 -2.01 11.08 10.98
N GLN A 426 -1.77 9.89 10.41
CA GLN A 426 -2.44 9.43 9.19
C GLN A 426 -3.97 9.30 9.28
N SER A 427 -4.56 9.38 10.48
CA SER A 427 -6.01 9.38 10.69
C SER A 427 -6.59 10.79 10.85
N GLY A 428 -5.75 11.82 10.83
CA GLY A 428 -6.15 13.22 11.00
C GLY A 428 -6.25 13.64 12.47
N VAL A 429 -5.71 12.84 13.40
CA VAL A 429 -5.74 13.12 14.84
C VAL A 429 -4.44 13.81 15.26
N GLN A 430 -4.56 14.91 16.00
CA GLN A 430 -3.42 15.59 16.61
C GLN A 430 -2.94 14.80 17.83
N GLU A 431 -1.71 14.29 17.80
CA GLU A 431 -1.14 13.47 18.89
C GLU A 431 -0.48 14.30 20.00
N CYS A 432 -0.13 15.56 19.72
CA CYS A 432 0.49 16.47 20.69
C CYS A 432 -0.51 17.50 21.26
N THR A 433 -0.57 17.63 22.59
CA THR A 433 -1.47 18.56 23.31
C THR A 433 -1.13 20.05 23.14
N SER A 434 0.13 20.38 22.85
CA SER A 434 0.57 21.63 22.23
C SER A 434 1.34 21.25 20.96
N ALA A 435 0.92 21.73 19.79
CA ALA A 435 1.45 21.29 18.49
C ALA A 435 2.98 21.12 18.52
N CYS A 436 3.46 19.87 18.42
CA CYS A 436 4.88 19.58 18.26
C CYS A 436 5.27 20.13 16.89
N PRO A 437 6.01 21.24 16.77
CA PRO A 437 6.26 21.83 15.47
C PRO A 437 7.29 20.97 14.72
N PHE A 438 7.26 21.04 13.40
CA PHE A 438 8.37 20.56 12.58
C PHE A 438 9.65 21.33 12.99
N PRO A 439 10.71 20.66 13.49
CA PRO A 439 11.98 21.29 13.83
C PRO A 439 12.57 22.10 12.67
N ALA A 440 13.38 23.09 13.02
CA ALA A 440 14.18 23.84 12.07
C ALA A 440 15.14 22.92 11.29
N LEU A 441 15.31 23.20 10.00
CA LEU A 441 16.31 22.55 9.16
C LEU A 441 17.66 23.23 9.39
N GLN A 442 18.44 22.64 10.30
CA GLN A 442 19.74 23.12 10.76
C GLN A 442 20.77 21.97 10.73
N ALA A 443 21.95 22.21 11.30
CA ALA A 443 23.04 21.23 11.34
C ALA A 443 22.60 19.83 11.83
N GLY A 444 22.78 18.80 10.99
CA GLY A 444 22.40 17.41 11.23
C GLY A 444 20.88 17.13 11.26
N ALA A 445 20.04 18.07 10.84
CA ALA A 445 18.60 17.87 10.71
C ALA A 445 18.24 17.20 9.38
N SER A 446 17.05 16.61 9.28
CA SER A 446 16.55 16.12 8.00
C SER A 446 15.08 16.49 7.79
N ARG A 447 14.69 16.72 6.53
CA ARG A 447 13.30 16.94 6.15
C ARG A 447 12.95 16.11 4.93
N LEU A 448 11.73 15.59 4.92
CA LEU A 448 11.19 14.82 3.83
C LEU A 448 9.77 15.28 3.52
N VAL A 449 9.48 15.49 2.25
CA VAL A 449 8.12 15.62 1.73
C VAL A 449 7.79 14.38 0.91
N GLN A 450 6.66 13.75 1.21
CA GLN A 450 6.16 12.57 0.50
C GLN A 450 4.79 12.87 -0.07
N LEU A 451 4.63 12.59 -1.36
CA LEU A 451 3.34 12.50 -2.05
C LEU A 451 3.00 11.02 -2.22
N SER A 452 1.79 10.62 -1.85
CA SER A 452 1.38 9.21 -1.94
C SER A 452 0.00 9.03 -2.56
N TRP A 453 -0.15 7.91 -3.26
CA TRP A 453 -1.40 7.44 -3.85
C TRP A 453 -1.40 5.91 -3.92
N ASN A 454 -2.54 5.33 -4.29
CA ASN A 454 -2.64 3.91 -4.58
C ASN A 454 -2.99 3.69 -6.05
N GLY A 455 -2.40 2.67 -6.66
CA GLY A 455 -2.81 2.12 -7.95
C GLY A 455 -3.34 0.71 -7.73
N GLY A 456 -4.66 0.55 -7.67
CA GLY A 456 -5.28 -0.62 -7.04
C GLY A 456 -4.87 -0.70 -5.57
N GLN A 457 -4.39 -1.86 -5.13
CA GLN A 457 -3.90 -2.08 -3.76
C GLN A 457 -2.41 -1.73 -3.56
N THR A 458 -1.67 -1.46 -4.64
CA THR A 458 -0.26 -1.07 -4.57
C THR A 458 -0.12 0.38 -4.09
N SER A 459 0.72 0.62 -3.10
CA SER A 459 1.03 1.98 -2.64
C SER A 459 2.21 2.59 -3.39
N PHE A 460 2.08 3.86 -3.77
CA PHE A 460 3.12 4.62 -4.44
C PHE A 460 3.55 5.82 -3.61
N TYR A 461 4.86 6.07 -3.60
CA TYR A 461 5.46 7.15 -2.81
C TYR A 461 6.45 7.96 -3.65
N ASN A 462 6.27 9.27 -3.72
CA ASN A 462 7.24 10.18 -4.34
C ASN A 462 7.85 11.05 -3.25
N LEU A 463 9.11 10.79 -2.92
CA LEU A 463 9.80 11.36 -1.77
C LEU A 463 10.88 12.34 -2.23
N PHE A 464 10.88 13.52 -1.61
CA PHE A 464 11.89 14.56 -1.76
C PHE A 464 12.52 14.76 -0.39
N LYS A 465 13.81 14.46 -0.26
CA LYS A 465 14.51 14.47 1.02
C LYS A 465 15.71 15.42 1.00
N TYR A 466 15.87 16.18 2.07
CA TYR A 466 17.10 16.86 2.43
C TYR A 466 17.68 16.21 3.68
N ASN A 467 18.97 15.86 3.64
CA ASN A 467 19.78 15.50 4.82
C ASN A 467 20.89 16.53 4.97
N ASP A 468 21.11 17.03 6.20
CA ASP A 468 22.28 17.84 6.54
C ASP A 468 23.48 16.99 6.97
#